data_AF-A0AAD9WNM0-F1
#
_entry.id   AF-A0AAD9WNM0-F1
#
_cell.length_a   1.000
_cell.length_b   1.000
_cell.length_c   1.000
_cell.angle_alpha   90.00
_cell.angle_beta   90.00
_cell.angle_gamma   90.00
#
_symmetry.space_group_name_H-M   'P 1'
#
loop_
_entity.id
_entity.type
_entity.pdbx_description
1 polymer ?
#
loop_
_entity_poly.entity_id
_entity_poly.type
_entity_poly.pdbx_seq_one_letter_code
_entity_poly.pdbx_strand_id
1 'polypeptide(L)'
;MYKVLAKVLANRPRKVKNSIIDKEDSLLVKLDFEKAYDSMDHDFLNSMLEGMGFGRKWRIWIRECISSPLMSVLVNVIPTPQFSVQRCLRQGDHLSPFHFNIAVDGLNCLLLQATSLDLISGENFNDNSIHITHLQFVDDTILFLKPKVEYLLNAKRILRCFELASGLKVNFHKSCMVRVGRAIFNDQTGWAFLFKCKKASLPIPFLGFPLGGRPGAKSF
;
A
#
# COMPACT_ATOMS: atom_id res chain seq x y z
N MET A 1 12.99 13.12 10.90
CA MET A 1 13.19 12.02 9.93
C MET A 1 11.98 11.82 9.01
N TYR A 2 10.75 11.65 9.54
CA TYR A 2 9.51 11.49 8.74
C TYR A 2 9.26 12.60 7.71
N LYS A 3 9.51 13.87 8.07
CA LYS A 3 9.40 15.02 7.14
C LYS A 3 10.40 14.99 5.98
N VAL A 4 11.58 14.39 6.18
CA VAL A 4 12.60 14.28 5.12
C VAL A 4 12.24 13.14 4.17
N LEU A 5 11.83 11.98 4.71
CA LEU A 5 11.31 10.87 3.91
C LEU A 5 10.06 11.26 3.13
N ALA A 6 9.09 11.95 3.75
CA ALA A 6 7.90 12.47 3.07
C ALA A 6 8.26 13.49 1.98
N LYS A 7 9.30 14.32 2.16
CA LYS A 7 9.74 15.31 1.16
C LYS A 7 10.51 14.66 0.00
N VAL A 8 11.31 13.63 0.27
CA VAL A 8 11.96 12.79 -0.75
C VAL A 8 10.92 11.99 -1.52
N LEU A 9 9.94 11.42 -0.82
CA LEU A 9 8.81 10.69 -1.40
C LEU A 9 7.78 11.60 -2.06
N ALA A 10 7.68 12.90 -1.74
CA ALA A 10 6.84 13.87 -2.45
C ALA A 10 7.51 14.42 -3.72
N ASN A 11 8.84 14.33 -3.81
CA ASN A 11 9.57 14.64 -5.04
C ASN A 11 9.52 13.48 -6.07
N ARG A 12 9.38 12.22 -5.63
CA ARG A 12 9.13 11.07 -6.51
C ARG A 12 7.86 11.19 -7.38
N PRO A 13 6.66 11.53 -6.85
CA PRO A 13 5.43 11.66 -7.63
C PRO A 13 5.49 12.84 -8.61
N ARG A 14 6.31 13.88 -8.34
CA ARG A 14 6.57 14.97 -9.31
C ARG A 14 7.31 14.47 -10.56
N LYS A 15 8.33 13.62 -10.39
CA LYS A 15 9.06 13.02 -11.53
C LYS A 15 8.18 12.01 -12.27
N VAL A 16 7.43 11.20 -11.52
CA VAL A 16 6.47 10.22 -12.04
C VAL A 16 5.39 10.89 -12.90
N LYS A 17 4.89 12.07 -12.50
CA LYS A 17 3.82 12.78 -13.20
C LYS A 17 4.13 13.12 -14.67
N ASN A 18 5.34 13.58 -14.99
CA ASN A 18 5.68 13.96 -16.37
C ASN A 18 5.93 12.73 -17.26
N SER A 19 6.33 11.60 -16.66
CA SER A 19 6.65 10.36 -17.38
C SER A 19 5.48 9.40 -17.59
N ILE A 20 4.44 9.40 -16.73
CA ILE A 20 3.27 8.52 -16.94
C ILE A 20 2.42 9.03 -18.13
N ILE A 21 2.37 10.35 -18.37
CA ILE A 21 1.51 10.94 -19.41
C ILE A 21 2.07 10.69 -20.84
N ASP A 22 3.38 10.45 -20.97
CA ASP A 22 4.06 10.35 -22.27
C ASP A 22 4.46 8.92 -22.70
N LYS A 23 4.07 7.88 -21.97
CA LYS A 23 4.54 6.49 -22.20
C LYS A 23 3.45 5.51 -22.64
N GLU A 24 3.89 4.27 -22.90
CA GLU A 24 3.06 3.09 -23.20
C GLU A 24 1.92 2.90 -22.19
N ASP A 25 0.88 2.20 -22.62
CA ASP A 25 -0.28 1.93 -21.78
C ASP A 25 0.08 1.22 -20.48
N SER A 26 -0.31 1.83 -19.37
CA SER A 26 -0.08 1.37 -18.01
C SER A 26 -1.38 1.39 -17.21
N LEU A 27 -1.46 0.50 -16.21
CA LEU A 27 -2.52 0.47 -15.22
C LEU A 27 -1.95 0.87 -13.86
N LEU A 28 -2.59 1.86 -13.25
CA LEU A 28 -2.24 2.39 -11.95
C LEU A 28 -3.34 1.98 -10.99
N VAL A 29 -3.02 1.12 -10.03
CA VAL A 29 -4.00 0.56 -9.09
C VAL A 29 -3.73 1.14 -7.71
N LYS A 30 -4.63 2.03 -7.26
CA LYS A 30 -4.62 2.51 -5.88
C LYS A 30 -5.33 1.48 -4.99
N LEU A 31 -4.61 0.96 -4.02
CA LEU A 31 -5.12 0.05 -3.01
C LEU A 31 -5.62 0.82 -1.79
N ASP A 32 -6.60 0.24 -1.12
CA ASP A 32 -7.13 0.69 0.17
C ASP A 32 -7.11 -0.51 1.12
N PHE A 33 -6.55 -0.39 2.32
CA PHE A 33 -6.51 -1.48 3.31
C PHE A 33 -7.68 -1.37 4.30
N GLU A 34 -8.40 -2.46 4.53
CA GLU A 34 -9.47 -2.54 5.52
C GLU A 34 -8.88 -2.44 6.93
N LYS A 35 -9.21 -1.37 7.66
CA LYS A 35 -8.82 -1.19 9.07
C LYS A 35 -7.34 -1.53 9.29
N ALA A 36 -6.48 -0.85 8.54
CA ALA A 36 -5.07 -1.21 8.41
C ALA A 36 -4.34 -1.32 9.76
N TYR A 37 -4.68 -0.48 10.73
CA TYR A 37 -4.14 -0.56 12.08
C TYR A 37 -4.76 -1.69 12.90
N ASP A 38 -6.07 -1.93 12.81
CA ASP A 38 -6.75 -2.93 13.65
C ASP A 38 -6.52 -4.38 13.21
N SER A 39 -6.10 -4.60 11.97
CA SER A 39 -6.00 -5.94 11.36
C SER A 39 -4.60 -6.57 11.41
N MET A 40 -3.59 -5.83 11.88
CA MET A 40 -2.20 -6.26 11.83
C MET A 40 -1.90 -7.45 12.73
N ASP A 41 -1.31 -8.49 12.15
CA ASP A 41 -0.82 -9.66 12.86
C ASP A 41 0.52 -9.39 13.56
N HIS A 42 0.57 -9.61 14.88
CA HIS A 42 1.75 -9.29 15.70
C HIS A 42 2.92 -10.25 15.46
N ASP A 43 2.63 -11.52 15.14
CA ASP A 43 3.68 -12.51 14.86
C ASP A 43 4.33 -12.25 13.50
N PHE A 44 3.53 -11.83 12.51
CA PHE A 44 4.05 -11.33 11.25
C PHE A 44 4.98 -10.12 11.43
N LEU A 45 4.54 -9.10 12.18
CA LEU A 45 5.37 -7.92 12.46
C LEU A 45 6.68 -8.29 13.17
N ASN A 46 6.61 -9.20 14.14
CA ASN A 46 7.80 -9.71 14.83
C ASN A 46 8.76 -10.45 13.88
N SER A 47 8.23 -11.21 12.93
CA SER A 47 9.02 -11.92 11.90
C SER A 47 9.70 -10.93 10.94
N MET A 48 9.00 -9.86 10.55
CA MET A 48 9.57 -8.78 9.74
C MET A 48 10.71 -8.05 10.47
N LEU A 49 10.50 -7.70 11.75
CA LEU A 49 11.53 -7.09 12.59
C LEU A 49 12.77 -8.00 12.72
N GLU A 50 12.56 -9.31 12.88
CA GLU A 50 13.65 -10.28 12.91
C GLU A 50 14.42 -10.34 11.58
N GLY A 51 13.70 -10.42 10.45
CA GLY A 51 14.30 -10.40 9.11
C GLY A 51 15.07 -9.11 8.80
N MET A 52 14.68 -7.98 9.39
CA MET A 52 15.40 -6.71 9.32
C MET A 52 16.59 -6.61 10.29
N GLY A 53 16.86 -7.63 11.10
CA GLY A 53 18.00 -7.68 12.02
C GLY A 53 17.77 -6.99 13.37
N PHE A 54 16.52 -6.69 13.76
CA PHE A 54 16.26 -6.14 15.08
C PHE A 54 16.54 -7.18 16.18
N GLY A 55 17.40 -6.80 17.12
CA GLY A 55 17.81 -7.67 18.22
C GLY A 55 16.65 -8.14 19.09
N ARG A 56 16.77 -9.33 19.68
CA ARG A 56 15.72 -9.98 20.50
C ARG A 56 15.13 -9.06 21.58
N LYS A 57 15.98 -8.28 22.26
CA LYS A 57 15.56 -7.35 23.32
C LYS A 57 14.58 -6.28 22.79
N TRP A 58 14.88 -5.69 21.64
CA TRP A 58 14.01 -4.71 20.98
C TRP A 58 12.68 -5.32 20.56
N ARG A 59 12.72 -6.53 19.98
CA ARG A 59 11.50 -7.23 19.57
C ARG A 59 10.58 -7.58 20.75
N ILE A 60 11.14 -7.98 21.88
CA ILE A 60 10.37 -8.22 23.11
C ILE A 60 9.69 -6.92 23.56
N TRP A 61 10.41 -5.79 23.60
CA TRP A 61 9.80 -4.52 23.96
C TRP A 61 8.66 -4.11 23.04
N ILE A 62 8.85 -4.23 21.72
CA ILE A 62 7.80 -3.93 20.75
C ILE A 62 6.60 -4.85 20.96
N ARG A 63 6.83 -6.16 21.14
CA ARG A 63 5.77 -7.15 21.41
C ARG A 63 4.97 -6.74 22.64
N GLU A 64 5.62 -6.45 23.76
CA GLU A 64 4.94 -6.00 24.98
C GLU A 64 4.11 -4.73 24.74
N CYS A 65 4.63 -3.75 23.99
CA CYS A 65 3.88 -2.52 23.67
C CYS A 65 2.60 -2.79 22.87
N ILE A 66 2.63 -3.73 21.92
CA ILE A 66 1.49 -4.02 21.03
C ILE A 66 0.54 -5.10 21.58
N SER A 67 1.01 -6.04 22.40
CA SER A 67 0.21 -7.15 22.96
C SER A 67 -0.36 -6.86 24.35
N SER A 68 0.14 -5.84 25.04
CA SER A 68 -0.37 -5.42 26.36
C SER A 68 -1.80 -4.80 26.39
N PRO A 69 -2.39 -4.19 25.33
CA PRO A 69 -3.68 -3.54 25.49
C PRO A 69 -4.81 -4.54 25.71
N LEU A 70 -5.51 -4.37 26.83
CA LEU A 70 -6.89 -4.83 26.99
C LEU A 70 -7.82 -3.79 26.36
N MET A 71 -8.78 -4.23 25.56
CA MET A 71 -9.80 -3.37 24.97
C MET A 71 -11.17 -3.66 25.56
N SER A 72 -12.02 -2.64 25.59
CA SER A 72 -13.45 -2.74 25.86
C SER A 72 -14.20 -2.02 24.75
N VAL A 73 -15.36 -2.54 24.35
CA VAL A 73 -16.26 -1.85 23.41
C VAL A 73 -17.23 -1.00 24.22
N LEU A 74 -17.43 0.26 23.82
CA LEU A 74 -18.47 1.10 24.41
C LEU A 74 -19.81 0.81 23.72
N VAL A 75 -20.79 0.31 24.46
CA VAL A 75 -22.17 0.12 24.00
C VAL A 75 -23.04 1.10 24.77
N ASN A 76 -23.63 2.08 24.08
CA ASN A 76 -24.39 3.17 24.70
C ASN A 76 -23.60 3.89 25.81
N VAL A 77 -22.31 4.16 25.58
CA VAL A 77 -21.38 4.80 26.54
C VAL A 77 -20.99 3.91 27.74
N ILE A 78 -21.52 2.68 27.82
CA ILE A 78 -21.17 1.72 28.87
C ILE A 78 -20.07 0.77 28.34
N PRO A 79 -18.92 0.66 29.01
CA PRO A 79 -17.86 -0.24 28.59
C PRO A 79 -18.24 -1.71 28.85
N THR A 80 -18.02 -2.57 27.86
CA THR A 80 -18.07 -4.03 28.02
C THR A 80 -16.91 -4.53 28.90
N PRO A 81 -16.96 -5.78 29.37
CA PRO A 81 -15.78 -6.44 29.93
C PRO A 81 -14.57 -6.33 29.00
N GLN A 82 -13.40 -6.21 29.61
CA GLN A 82 -12.13 -6.12 28.90
C GLN A 82 -11.78 -7.47 28.27
N PHE A 83 -11.22 -7.43 27.06
CA PHE A 83 -10.68 -8.59 26.36
C PHE A 83 -9.30 -8.28 25.78
N SER A 84 -8.49 -9.31 25.59
CA SER A 84 -7.15 -9.17 25.01
C SER A 84 -7.22 -8.98 23.50
N VAL A 85 -6.37 -8.09 23.00
CA VAL A 85 -6.27 -7.79 21.57
C VAL A 85 -5.20 -8.67 20.95
N GLN A 86 -5.58 -9.56 20.03
CA GLN A 86 -4.65 -10.46 19.35
C GLN A 86 -4.04 -9.84 18.08
N ARG A 87 -4.70 -8.85 17.49
CA ARG A 87 -4.31 -8.13 16.28
C ARG A 87 -4.73 -6.69 16.42
N CYS A 88 -3.79 -5.75 16.29
CA CYS A 88 -4.01 -4.30 16.24
C CYS A 88 -2.68 -3.57 16.44
N LEU A 89 -2.54 -2.41 15.81
CA LEU A 89 -1.64 -1.34 16.19
C LEU A 89 -2.45 -0.21 16.81
N ARG A 90 -2.04 0.31 17.97
CA ARG A 90 -2.79 1.36 18.68
C ARG A 90 -2.91 2.63 17.83
N GLN A 91 -4.12 3.01 17.46
CA GLN A 91 -4.35 4.26 16.76
C GLN A 91 -4.04 5.44 17.69
N GLY A 92 -3.22 6.40 17.23
CA GLY A 92 -2.75 7.53 18.05
C GLY A 92 -1.44 7.26 18.80
N ASP A 93 -0.91 6.03 18.79
CA ASP A 93 0.47 5.77 19.22
C ASP A 93 1.46 6.28 18.16
N HIS A 94 2.47 7.01 18.61
CA HIS A 94 3.52 7.56 17.76
C HIS A 94 4.34 6.47 17.04
N LEU A 95 4.37 5.24 17.55
CA LEU A 95 5.10 4.13 16.94
C LEU A 95 4.26 3.33 15.93
N SER A 96 2.93 3.39 15.99
CA SER A 96 2.05 2.64 15.09
C SER A 96 2.32 2.89 13.60
N PRO A 97 2.52 4.14 13.12
CA PRO A 97 2.88 4.36 11.71
C PRO A 97 4.22 3.71 11.31
N PHE A 98 5.18 3.63 12.23
CA PHE A 98 6.47 2.99 11.97
C PHE A 98 6.33 1.47 11.87
N HIS A 99 5.62 0.84 12.82
CA HIS A 99 5.30 -0.59 12.77
C HIS A 99 4.51 -0.94 11.51
N PHE A 100 3.57 -0.07 11.12
CA PHE A 100 2.81 -0.25 9.89
C PHE A 100 3.73 -0.26 8.66
N ASN A 101 4.66 0.69 8.56
CA ASN A 101 5.61 0.70 7.44
C ASN A 101 6.49 -0.54 7.39
N ILE A 102 6.88 -1.11 8.54
CA ILE A 102 7.66 -2.37 8.58
C ILE A 102 6.83 -3.54 8.04
N ALA A 103 5.59 -3.71 8.48
CA ALA A 103 4.71 -4.75 7.94
C ALA A 103 4.43 -4.52 6.43
N VAL A 104 4.22 -3.25 6.09
CA VAL A 104 4.21 -2.61 4.77
C VAL A 104 5.27 -3.20 3.82
N ASP A 105 6.50 -3.17 4.31
CA ASP A 105 7.70 -3.57 3.57
C ASP A 105 7.70 -5.05 3.18
N GLY A 106 6.93 -5.90 3.87
CA GLY A 106 6.69 -7.28 3.45
C GLY A 106 6.01 -7.36 2.08
N LEU A 107 5.06 -6.45 1.78
CA LEU A 107 4.45 -6.35 0.46
C LEU A 107 5.46 -5.87 -0.59
N ASN A 108 6.30 -4.89 -0.24
CA ASN A 108 7.39 -4.44 -1.11
C ASN A 108 8.32 -5.61 -1.50
N CYS A 109 8.75 -6.41 -0.53
CA CYS A 109 9.57 -7.61 -0.79
C CYS A 109 8.89 -8.59 -1.74
N LEU A 110 7.60 -8.91 -1.53
CA LEU A 110 6.84 -9.80 -2.40
C LEU A 110 6.71 -9.25 -3.83
N LEU A 111 6.47 -7.96 -3.98
CA LEU A 111 6.36 -7.31 -5.29
C LEU A 111 7.71 -7.29 -6.02
N LEU A 112 8.80 -6.95 -5.34
CA LEU A 112 10.14 -6.98 -5.93
C LEU A 112 10.54 -8.39 -6.37
N GLN A 113 10.26 -9.40 -5.54
CA GLN A 113 10.52 -10.79 -5.91
C GLN A 113 9.67 -11.21 -7.11
N ALA A 114 8.37 -10.90 -7.12
CA ALA A 114 7.50 -11.19 -8.25
C ALA A 114 7.97 -10.52 -9.56
N THR A 115 8.48 -9.29 -9.48
CA THR A 115 9.10 -8.61 -10.62
C THR A 115 10.37 -9.30 -11.08
N SER A 116 11.25 -9.74 -10.17
CA SER A 116 12.47 -10.48 -10.55
C SER A 116 12.17 -11.80 -11.27
N LEU A 117 10.99 -12.36 -11.04
CA LEU A 117 10.48 -13.59 -11.67
C LEU A 117 9.58 -13.31 -12.89
N ASP A 118 9.47 -12.06 -13.33
CA ASP A 118 8.58 -11.60 -14.42
C ASP A 118 7.09 -12.02 -14.23
N LEU A 119 6.67 -12.20 -12.98
CA LEU A 119 5.27 -12.52 -12.63
C LEU A 119 4.38 -11.27 -12.65
N ILE A 120 4.99 -10.10 -12.42
CA ILE A 120 4.38 -8.79 -12.57
C ILE A 120 5.40 -7.86 -13.23
N SER A 121 4.92 -6.85 -13.94
CA SER A 121 5.75 -5.78 -14.47
C SER A 121 5.73 -4.57 -13.55
N GLY A 122 6.85 -3.84 -13.50
CA GLY A 122 6.84 -2.44 -13.07
C GLY A 122 6.99 -1.50 -14.27
N GLU A 123 7.08 -0.22 -13.96
CA GLU A 123 7.23 0.85 -14.93
C GLU A 123 8.65 1.43 -14.89
N ASN A 124 9.24 1.61 -16.07
CA ASN A 124 10.55 2.25 -16.20
C ASN A 124 10.36 3.76 -16.26
N PHE A 125 10.94 4.47 -15.30
CA PHE A 125 10.94 5.92 -15.22
C PHE A 125 12.30 6.48 -15.66
N ASN A 126 12.27 7.50 -16.54
CA ASN A 126 13.44 8.30 -16.93
C ASN A 126 14.59 7.47 -17.57
N ASP A 127 14.41 7.04 -18.83
CA ASP A 127 15.40 6.26 -19.63
C ASP A 127 16.07 5.11 -18.85
N ASN A 128 15.26 4.18 -18.33
CA ASN A 128 15.68 2.97 -17.61
C ASN A 128 16.49 3.18 -16.31
N SER A 129 16.62 4.40 -15.80
CA SER A 129 17.35 4.64 -14.55
C SER A 129 16.60 4.17 -13.30
N ILE A 130 15.28 4.09 -13.33
CA ILE A 130 14.46 3.70 -12.16
C ILE A 130 13.30 2.81 -12.59
N HIS A 131 13.32 1.53 -12.19
CA HIS A 131 12.18 0.62 -12.31
C HIS A 131 11.29 0.72 -11.06
N ILE A 132 10.04 1.15 -11.20
CA ILE A 132 9.09 1.35 -10.09
C ILE A 132 7.90 0.41 -10.30
N THR A 133 7.69 -0.51 -9.36
CA THR A 133 6.53 -1.42 -9.36
C THR A 133 5.39 -0.87 -8.50
N HIS A 134 5.72 -0.08 -7.49
CA HIS A 134 4.74 0.49 -6.57
C HIS A 134 5.27 1.77 -5.91
N LEU A 135 4.34 2.58 -5.43
CA LEU A 135 4.59 3.67 -4.48
C LEU A 135 3.81 3.37 -3.21
N GLN A 136 4.50 3.43 -2.09
CA GLN A 136 3.93 3.11 -0.79
C GLN A 136 4.25 4.21 0.21
N PHE A 137 3.25 4.56 1.01
CA PHE A 137 3.46 5.39 2.18
C PHE A 137 2.33 5.15 3.17
N VAL A 138 2.66 4.57 4.33
CA VAL A 138 1.66 4.14 5.31
C VAL A 138 0.60 3.30 4.57
N ASP A 139 -0.68 3.60 4.74
CA ASP A 139 -1.84 2.89 4.21
C ASP A 139 -2.15 3.22 2.74
N ASP A 140 -1.57 4.29 2.19
CA ASP A 140 -1.69 4.65 0.78
C ASP A 140 -0.69 3.82 -0.06
N THR A 141 -1.20 2.88 -0.87
CA THR A 141 -0.38 2.08 -1.80
C THR A 141 -0.89 2.22 -3.23
N ILE A 142 0.03 2.45 -4.17
CA ILE A 142 -0.22 2.48 -5.61
C ILE A 142 0.65 1.42 -6.27
N LEU A 143 0.04 0.53 -7.06
CA LEU A 143 0.76 -0.40 -7.94
C LEU A 143 0.80 0.15 -9.37
N PHE A 144 1.92 -0.08 -10.05
CA PHE A 144 2.10 0.15 -11.48
C PHE A 144 2.19 -1.21 -12.17
N LEU A 145 1.28 -1.48 -13.10
CA LEU A 145 1.16 -2.76 -13.80
C LEU A 145 0.95 -2.51 -15.29
N LYS A 146 1.55 -3.32 -16.15
CA LYS A 146 1.16 -3.34 -17.57
C LYS A 146 -0.23 -3.99 -17.75
N PRO A 147 -0.99 -3.61 -18.80
CA PRO A 147 -2.31 -4.17 -19.10
C PRO A 147 -2.22 -5.60 -19.66
N LYS A 148 -1.86 -6.56 -18.81
CA LYS A 148 -1.77 -7.99 -19.12
C LYS A 148 -2.54 -8.79 -18.07
N VAL A 149 -3.47 -9.65 -18.51
CA VAL A 149 -4.34 -10.46 -17.64
C VAL A 149 -3.53 -11.22 -16.58
N GLU A 150 -2.43 -11.86 -16.99
CA GLU A 150 -1.55 -12.61 -16.10
C GLU A 150 -0.97 -11.75 -14.98
N TYR A 151 -0.50 -10.53 -15.28
CA TYR A 151 0.06 -9.62 -14.29
C TYR A 151 -0.98 -9.16 -13.27
N LEU A 152 -2.22 -8.89 -13.69
CA LEU A 152 -3.30 -8.54 -12.77
C LEU A 152 -3.67 -9.72 -11.85
N LEU A 153 -3.74 -10.94 -12.41
CA LEU A 153 -4.05 -12.13 -11.62
C LEU A 153 -2.94 -12.45 -10.61
N ASN A 154 -1.67 -12.34 -11.02
CA ASN A 154 -0.52 -12.52 -10.15
C ASN A 154 -0.46 -11.46 -9.06
N ALA A 155 -0.71 -10.18 -9.39
CA ALA A 155 -0.81 -9.12 -8.40
C ALA A 155 -1.90 -9.43 -7.35
N LYS A 156 -3.07 -9.92 -7.76
CA LYS A 156 -4.12 -10.34 -6.80
C LYS A 156 -3.71 -11.51 -5.92
N ARG A 157 -3.01 -12.50 -6.48
CA ARG A 157 -2.47 -13.63 -5.72
C ARG A 157 -1.47 -13.16 -4.67
N ILE A 158 -0.55 -12.27 -5.05
CA ILE A 158 0.42 -11.66 -4.14
C ILE A 158 -0.29 -10.91 -3.01
N LEU A 159 -1.26 -10.06 -3.34
CA LEU A 159 -2.06 -9.34 -2.33
C LEU A 159 -2.80 -10.29 -1.39
N ARG A 160 -3.30 -11.42 -1.90
CA ARG A 160 -3.94 -12.44 -1.07
C ARG A 160 -2.95 -13.17 -0.16
N CYS A 161 -1.78 -13.54 -0.66
CA CYS A 161 -0.72 -14.13 0.16
C CYS A 161 -0.27 -13.15 1.26
N PHE A 162 -0.13 -11.87 0.92
CA PHE A 162 0.20 -10.83 1.89
C PHE A 162 -0.89 -10.66 2.94
N GLU A 163 -2.17 -10.64 2.56
CA GLU A 163 -3.29 -10.61 3.51
C GLU A 163 -3.26 -11.80 4.47
N LEU A 164 -3.05 -13.02 3.95
CA LEU A 164 -3.00 -14.22 4.77
C LEU A 164 -1.83 -14.23 5.75
N ALA A 165 -0.68 -13.66 5.36
CA ALA A 165 0.51 -13.58 6.20
C ALA A 165 0.43 -12.45 7.24
N SER A 166 -0.01 -11.26 6.83
CA SER A 166 0.06 -10.03 7.64
C SER A 166 -1.24 -9.68 8.38
N GLY A 167 -2.36 -10.28 7.98
CA GLY A 167 -3.70 -9.86 8.39
C GLY A 167 -4.23 -8.62 7.65
N LEU A 168 -3.40 -7.92 6.87
CA LEU A 168 -3.78 -6.69 6.17
C LEU A 168 -4.59 -7.00 4.91
N LYS A 169 -5.91 -6.83 5.02
CA LYS A 169 -6.84 -7.10 3.93
C LYS A 169 -7.02 -5.90 3.02
N VAL A 170 -6.94 -6.13 1.70
CA VAL A 170 -7.25 -5.10 0.69
C VAL A 170 -8.76 -4.94 0.55
N ASN A 171 -9.25 -3.71 0.70
CA ASN A 171 -10.60 -3.32 0.35
C ASN A 171 -10.72 -3.07 -1.16
N PHE A 172 -11.02 -4.12 -1.92
CA PHE A 172 -11.18 -3.98 -3.37
C PHE A 172 -12.33 -3.03 -3.77
N HIS A 173 -13.37 -2.88 -2.93
CA HIS A 173 -14.48 -1.96 -3.17
C HIS A 173 -14.12 -0.48 -3.00
N LYS A 174 -13.09 -0.16 -2.21
CA LYS A 174 -12.53 1.20 -2.06
C LYS A 174 -11.31 1.44 -2.94
N SER A 175 -10.62 0.37 -3.32
CA SER A 175 -9.52 0.42 -4.29
C SER A 175 -10.02 0.87 -5.67
N CYS A 176 -9.14 1.53 -6.43
CA CYS A 176 -9.47 1.99 -7.78
C CYS A 176 -8.32 1.77 -8.76
N MET A 177 -8.67 1.65 -10.03
CA MET A 177 -7.74 1.51 -11.14
C MET A 177 -7.90 2.69 -12.08
N VAL A 178 -6.77 3.24 -12.49
CA VAL A 178 -6.64 4.32 -13.46
C VAL A 178 -5.78 3.81 -14.61
N ARG A 179 -6.28 3.91 -15.84
CA ARG A 179 -5.46 3.68 -17.02
C ARG A 179 -4.73 4.96 -17.37
N VAL A 180 -3.44 4.86 -17.70
CA VAL A 180 -2.66 5.98 -18.20
C VAL A 180 -1.88 5.53 -19.43
N GLY A 181 -1.71 6.42 -20.41
CA GLY A 181 -1.09 6.10 -21.70
C GLY A 181 -1.92 6.61 -22.87
N ARG A 182 -1.35 6.50 -24.08
CA ARG A 182 -1.87 7.10 -25.31
C ARG A 182 -2.78 6.20 -26.14
N ALA A 183 -2.97 4.91 -25.81
CA ALA A 183 -3.71 4.07 -26.73
C ALA A 183 -5.18 4.44 -26.84
N ILE A 184 -5.74 4.17 -28.00
CA ILE A 184 -7.07 4.61 -28.43
C ILE A 184 -8.17 3.70 -27.86
N PHE A 185 -7.85 2.42 -27.58
CA PHE A 185 -8.80 1.45 -27.05
C PHE A 185 -8.86 1.48 -25.51
N ASN A 186 -10.07 1.66 -24.98
CA ASN A 186 -10.32 1.92 -23.56
C ASN A 186 -10.92 0.70 -22.84
N ASP A 187 -10.14 -0.37 -22.64
CA ASP A 187 -10.60 -1.52 -21.85
C ASP A 187 -10.31 -1.40 -20.34
N GLN A 188 -10.24 -0.18 -19.81
CA GLN A 188 -10.08 0.02 -18.36
C GLN A 188 -11.22 -0.66 -17.57
N THR A 189 -12.42 -0.74 -18.15
CA THR A 189 -13.57 -1.38 -17.53
C THR A 189 -13.35 -2.89 -17.37
N GLY A 190 -12.84 -3.59 -18.39
CA GLY A 190 -12.50 -5.01 -18.30
C GLY A 190 -11.40 -5.28 -17.29
N TRP A 191 -10.34 -4.46 -17.28
CA TRP A 191 -9.25 -4.57 -16.30
C TRP A 191 -9.72 -4.35 -14.86
N ALA A 192 -10.55 -3.33 -14.63
CA ALA A 192 -11.11 -3.03 -13.31
C ALA A 192 -12.05 -4.14 -12.82
N PHE A 193 -12.86 -4.72 -13.72
CA PHE A 193 -13.71 -5.86 -13.43
C PHE A 193 -12.89 -7.10 -13.02
N LEU A 194 -11.84 -7.43 -13.79
CA LEU A 194 -10.93 -8.54 -13.48
C LEU A 194 -10.25 -8.32 -12.12
N PHE A 195 -9.80 -7.09 -11.85
CA PHE A 195 -9.16 -6.75 -10.60
C PHE A 195 -10.14 -6.72 -9.41
N LYS A 196 -11.43 -6.53 -9.68
CA LYS A 196 -12.54 -6.29 -8.74
C LYS A 196 -12.48 -4.92 -8.04
N CYS A 197 -11.93 -3.90 -8.70
CA CYS A 197 -11.82 -2.55 -8.15
C CYS A 197 -12.64 -1.52 -8.95
N LYS A 198 -12.78 -0.31 -8.40
CA LYS A 198 -13.48 0.78 -9.08
C LYS A 198 -12.66 1.32 -10.27
N LYS A 199 -13.35 1.76 -11.33
CA LYS A 199 -12.74 2.58 -12.37
C LYS A 199 -12.57 4.01 -11.86
N ALA A 200 -11.41 4.62 -12.10
CA ALA A 200 -11.13 6.02 -11.79
C ALA A 200 -10.35 6.70 -12.92
N SER A 201 -10.27 8.03 -12.91
CA SER A 201 -9.46 8.81 -13.85
C SER A 201 -8.53 9.73 -13.08
N LEU A 202 -7.39 10.10 -13.68
CA LEU A 202 -6.55 11.16 -13.11
C LEU A 202 -7.32 12.50 -13.10
N PRO A 203 -7.08 13.37 -12.10
CA PRO A 203 -6.20 13.14 -10.96
C PRO A 203 -6.84 12.30 -9.85
N ILE A 204 -6.04 11.47 -9.17
CA ILE A 204 -6.47 10.74 -7.96
C ILE A 204 -5.75 11.28 -6.72
N PRO A 205 -6.40 11.31 -5.54
CA PRO A 205 -5.74 11.73 -4.31
C PRO A 205 -4.71 10.70 -3.86
N PHE A 206 -3.49 11.15 -3.59
CA PHE A 206 -2.41 10.37 -2.99
C PHE A 206 -1.62 11.28 -2.05
N LEU A 207 -1.55 10.94 -0.76
CA LEU A 207 -0.87 11.76 0.25
C LEU A 207 -1.39 13.21 0.38
N GLY A 208 -2.69 13.41 0.13
CA GLY A 208 -3.30 14.74 0.13
C GLY A 208 -2.99 15.58 -1.11
N PHE A 209 -2.35 15.00 -2.14
CA PHE A 209 -2.05 15.68 -3.40
C PHE A 209 -2.73 14.99 -4.59
N PRO A 210 -3.18 15.76 -5.60
CA PRO A 210 -3.74 15.19 -6.82
C PRO A 210 -2.60 14.60 -7.68
N LEU A 211 -2.46 13.27 -7.68
CA LEU A 211 -1.58 12.57 -8.60
C LEU A 211 -2.10 12.79 -10.03
N GLY A 212 -1.26 13.35 -10.92
CA GLY A 212 -1.67 13.72 -12.28
C GLY A 212 -2.27 15.14 -12.42
N GLY A 213 -2.55 15.86 -11.33
CA GLY A 213 -3.13 17.22 -11.38
C GLY A 213 -2.08 18.33 -11.54
N ARG A 214 -2.40 19.42 -12.26
CA ARG A 214 -1.48 20.58 -12.47
C ARG A 214 -0.99 21.16 -11.12
N PRO A 215 0.32 21.39 -10.91
CA PRO A 215 0.82 21.94 -9.66
C PRO A 215 0.47 23.44 -9.63
N GLY A 216 -0.54 23.83 -8.85
CA GLY A 216 -0.99 25.23 -8.76
C GLY A 216 -2.51 25.41 -8.74
N ALA A 217 -3.30 24.39 -9.10
CA ALA A 217 -4.72 24.39 -8.79
C ALA A 217 -4.84 24.18 -7.27
N LYS A 218 -5.36 25.19 -6.56
CA LYS A 218 -5.67 25.10 -5.12
C LYS A 218 -6.45 23.80 -4.89
N SER A 219 -5.97 23.00 -3.94
CA SER A 219 -6.59 21.76 -3.51
C SER A 219 -8.01 22.02 -3.00
N PHE A 220 -8.84 20.98 -3.04
CA PHE A 220 -10.01 20.88 -2.18
C PHE A 220 -9.59 20.94 -0.70
#